data_AF-A0A378KTW7-F1
#
_entry.id   AF-A0A378KTW7-F1
#
_cell.length_a   1.000
_cell.length_b   1.000
_cell.length_c   1.000
_cell.angle_alpha   90.00
_cell.angle_beta   90.00
_cell.angle_gamma   90.00
#
_symmetry.space_group_name_H-M   'P 1'
#
loop_
_entity.id
_entity.type
_entity.pdbx_description
1 polymer ?
#
loop_
_entity_poly.entity_id
_entity_poly.type
_entity_poly.pdbx_seq_one_letter_code
_entity_poly.pdbx_strand_id
1 'polypeptide(L)'
;MYKKFLWMAALVCSLVLSQSSFSDSWGCGEGMKSMLQTLKLDDEQKAKIKTIFDQQQASMKDFGTQMSVLDTQIDQQINATKLDQSALDDLVDKKAKLIGSMIKSKIMTKMQIYAVLSADQKTDLQNMMKKLEDKIAAKFKSCHQND
;
A
#
# COMPACT_ATOMS: atom_id res chain seq x y z
N MET A 1 -51.80 46.11 13.28
CA MET A 1 -50.96 46.79 12.27
C MET A 1 -49.51 46.33 12.46
N TYR A 2 -48.81 46.11 11.34
CA TYR A 2 -47.39 45.70 11.19
C TYR A 2 -47.02 44.28 11.63
N LYS A 3 -47.02 43.29 10.73
CA LYS A 3 -46.07 42.98 9.62
C LYS A 3 -44.83 42.21 10.09
N LYS A 4 -44.90 40.90 9.82
CA LYS A 4 -43.87 40.04 9.20
C LYS A 4 -42.40 40.37 9.51
N PHE A 5 -41.76 39.50 10.29
CA PHE A 5 -40.45 38.98 9.93
C PHE A 5 -40.43 37.47 10.14
N LEU A 6 -40.65 36.76 9.02
CA LEU A 6 -40.11 35.43 8.81
C LEU A 6 -38.58 35.55 8.86
N TRP A 7 -37.92 34.76 9.71
CA TRP A 7 -36.61 34.26 9.36
C TRP A 7 -36.48 32.80 9.78
N MET A 8 -36.54 31.94 8.76
CA MET A 8 -36.24 30.52 8.82
C MET A 8 -34.74 30.36 9.06
N ALA A 9 -34.35 29.94 10.25
CA ALA A 9 -33.04 29.32 10.45
C ALA A 9 -33.20 27.82 10.17
N ALA A 10 -33.22 27.45 8.88
CA ALA A 10 -32.98 26.08 8.47
C ALA A 10 -31.50 25.78 8.71
N LEU A 11 -31.19 25.39 9.95
CA LEU A 11 -29.86 24.95 10.35
C LEU A 11 -29.67 23.55 9.73
N VAL A 12 -29.07 23.53 8.54
CA VAL A 12 -28.64 22.32 7.83
C VAL A 12 -27.50 21.70 8.64
N CYS A 13 -27.87 20.96 9.67
CA CYS A 13 -27.02 20.01 10.37
C CYS A 13 -27.25 18.61 9.78
N SER A 14 -26.88 18.43 8.52
CA SER A 14 -26.57 17.10 8.00
C SER A 14 -25.06 16.95 7.94
N LEU A 15 -24.54 16.60 9.12
CA LEU A 15 -23.37 15.77 9.36
C LEU A 15 -22.58 15.39 8.10
N VAL A 16 -21.43 16.05 7.95
CA VAL A 16 -20.11 15.42 7.87
C VAL A 16 -20.20 13.89 7.81
N LEU A 17 -20.46 13.34 6.62
CA LEU A 17 -20.02 11.98 6.31
C LEU A 17 -18.51 12.09 6.11
N SER A 18 -17.83 12.00 7.26
CA SER A 18 -16.48 11.48 7.41
C SER A 18 -15.67 11.54 6.12
N GLN A 19 -14.98 12.66 5.91
CA GLN A 19 -13.63 12.56 5.39
C GLN A 19 -12.85 11.75 6.43
N SER A 20 -13.03 10.42 6.43
CA SER A 20 -12.02 9.50 6.91
C SER A 20 -10.89 9.66 5.91
N SER A 21 -10.12 10.73 6.13
CA SER A 21 -8.74 10.83 5.73
C SER A 21 -8.13 9.49 6.10
N PHE A 22 -7.86 8.70 5.07
CA PHE A 22 -7.12 7.47 5.21
C PHE A 22 -5.75 7.86 5.76
N SER A 23 -5.60 7.81 7.08
CA SER A 23 -4.45 8.34 7.79
C SER A 23 -3.16 7.72 7.27
N ASP A 24 -2.21 8.59 6.99
CA ASP A 24 -0.84 8.30 6.57
C ASP A 24 -0.14 7.40 7.60
N SER A 25 0.10 6.15 7.21
CA SER A 25 1.07 5.29 7.87
C SER A 25 1.83 4.54 6.78
N TRP A 26 3.10 4.95 6.66
CA TRP A 26 4.11 4.60 5.68
C TRP A 26 4.27 3.10 5.39
N GLY A 27 4.62 2.78 4.13
CA GLY A 27 5.63 1.75 3.86
C GLY A 27 5.37 0.75 2.72
N CYS A 28 4.12 0.40 2.37
CA CYS A 28 3.91 -0.71 1.42
C CYS A 28 2.65 -0.67 0.52
N GLY A 29 1.83 0.38 0.52
CA GLY A 29 0.54 0.40 -0.19
C GLY A 29 0.23 1.65 -1.03
N GLU A 30 1.04 2.69 -0.97
CA GLU A 30 0.69 4.03 -1.48
C GLU A 30 0.59 4.08 -3.01
N GLY A 31 1.44 3.34 -3.72
CA GLY A 31 1.41 3.26 -5.19
C GLY A 31 0.13 2.60 -5.72
N MET A 32 -0.30 1.48 -5.12
CA MET A 32 -1.54 0.82 -5.56
C MET A 32 -2.76 1.63 -5.15
N LYS A 33 -2.77 2.17 -3.93
CA LYS A 33 -3.87 2.99 -3.42
C LYS A 33 -4.09 4.24 -4.28
N SER A 34 -3.03 4.95 -4.66
CA SER A 34 -3.13 6.12 -5.55
C SER A 34 -3.63 5.75 -6.94
N MET A 35 -3.16 4.65 -7.53
CA MET A 35 -3.70 4.14 -8.80
C MET A 35 -5.20 3.84 -8.70
N LEU A 36 -5.64 3.18 -7.62
CA LEU A 36 -7.06 2.88 -7.43
C LEU A 36 -7.92 4.12 -7.20
N GLN A 37 -7.39 5.16 -6.56
CA GLN A 37 -8.10 6.44 -6.42
C GLN A 37 -8.31 7.16 -7.75
N THR A 38 -7.42 6.94 -8.73
CA THR A 38 -7.60 7.46 -10.09
C THR A 38 -8.56 6.64 -10.93
N LEU A 39 -8.87 5.41 -10.51
CA LEU A 39 -9.96 4.64 -11.12
C LEU A 39 -11.29 5.20 -10.62
N LYS A 40 -12.25 5.33 -11.54
CA LYS A 40 -13.63 5.73 -11.22
C LYS A 40 -14.35 4.53 -10.58
N LEU A 41 -13.99 4.21 -9.34
CA LEU A 41 -14.60 3.12 -8.58
C LEU A 41 -15.98 3.54 -8.06
N ASP A 42 -16.96 2.65 -8.15
CA ASP A 42 -18.22 2.80 -7.44
C ASP A 42 -18.08 2.48 -5.94
N ASP A 43 -19.13 2.74 -5.16
CA ASP A 43 -19.08 2.60 -3.71
C ASP A 43 -19.01 1.13 -3.25
N GLU A 44 -19.57 0.20 -4.02
CA GLU A 44 -19.47 -1.23 -3.74
C GLU A 44 -18.04 -1.73 -3.96
N GLN A 45 -17.40 -1.31 -5.06
CA GLN A 45 -16.02 -1.61 -5.36
C GLN A 45 -15.07 -1.04 -4.31
N LYS A 46 -15.28 0.21 -3.88
CA LYS A 46 -14.50 0.84 -2.80
C LYS A 46 -14.62 0.05 -1.50
N ALA A 47 -15.82 -0.38 -1.11
CA ALA A 47 -16.03 -1.14 0.11
C ALA A 47 -15.32 -2.52 0.07
N LYS A 48 -15.42 -3.23 -1.05
CA LYS A 48 -14.70 -4.50 -1.27
C LYS A 48 -13.19 -4.33 -1.22
N ILE A 49 -12.67 -3.32 -1.93
CA ILE A 49 -11.23 -3.01 -1.95
C ILE A 49 -10.72 -2.62 -0.57
N LYS A 50 -11.48 -1.82 0.20
CA LYS A 50 -11.12 -1.47 1.58
C LYS A 50 -10.99 -2.72 2.44
N THR A 51 -11.94 -3.65 2.35
CA THR A 51 -11.90 -4.92 3.10
C THR A 51 -10.66 -5.74 2.75
N ILE A 52 -10.28 -5.81 1.47
CA ILE A 52 -9.06 -6.49 1.02
C ILE A 52 -7.81 -5.84 1.64
N PHE A 53 -7.74 -4.51 1.67
CA PHE A 53 -6.60 -3.82 2.29
C PHE A 53 -6.55 -3.96 3.81
N ASP A 54 -7.70 -3.91 4.48
CA ASP A 54 -7.79 -4.11 5.94
C ASP A 54 -7.27 -5.52 6.31
N GLN A 55 -7.63 -6.54 5.52
CA GLN A 55 -7.12 -7.91 5.70
C GLN A 55 -5.60 -8.00 5.47
N GLN A 56 -5.06 -7.27 4.49
CA GLN A 56 -3.63 -7.28 4.22
C GLN A 56 -2.81 -6.49 5.27
N GLN A 57 -3.41 -5.49 5.93
CA GLN A 57 -2.70 -4.61 6.87
C GLN A 57 -2.02 -5.39 8.00
N ALA A 58 -2.71 -6.37 8.60
CA ALA A 58 -2.17 -7.20 9.67
C ALA A 58 -0.92 -7.97 9.20
N SER A 59 -1.00 -8.60 8.03
CA SER A 59 0.12 -9.33 7.44
C SER A 59 1.31 -8.42 7.10
N MET A 60 1.07 -7.18 6.70
CA MET A 60 2.16 -6.23 6.42
C MET A 60 2.82 -5.70 7.70
N LYS A 61 2.05 -5.50 8.78
CA LYS A 61 2.61 -5.14 10.09
C LYS A 61 3.50 -6.25 10.66
N ASP A 62 3.03 -7.50 10.56
CA ASP A 62 3.79 -8.68 10.96
C ASP A 62 5.09 -8.82 10.13
N PHE A 63 5.00 -8.69 8.80
CA PHE A 63 6.18 -8.66 7.92
C PHE A 63 7.20 -7.60 8.36
N GLY A 64 6.76 -6.36 8.61
CA GLY A 64 7.65 -5.29 9.06
C GLY A 64 8.33 -5.60 10.40
N THR A 65 7.59 -6.21 11.33
CA THR A 65 8.12 -6.62 12.64
C THR A 65 9.19 -7.70 12.48
N GLN A 66 8.91 -8.76 11.71
CA GLN A 66 9.86 -9.84 11.47
C GLN A 66 11.10 -9.35 10.69
N MET A 67 10.92 -8.44 9.73
CA MET A 67 12.04 -7.85 8.99
C MET A 67 12.97 -7.07 9.91
N SER A 68 12.40 -6.22 10.78
CA SER A 68 13.18 -5.43 11.74
C SER A 68 13.99 -6.32 12.70
N VAL A 69 13.42 -7.44 13.14
CA VAL A 69 14.12 -8.42 13.99
C VAL A 69 15.28 -9.05 13.24
N LEU A 70 15.07 -9.50 12.00
CA LEU A 70 16.12 -10.09 11.17
C LEU A 70 17.24 -9.09 10.86
N ASP A 71 16.90 -7.84 10.55
CA ASP A 71 17.87 -6.78 10.30
C ASP A 71 18.73 -6.52 11.55
N THR A 72 18.11 -6.47 12.73
CA THR A 72 18.84 -6.33 14.01
C THR A 72 19.78 -7.51 14.25
N GLN A 73 19.36 -8.74 13.96
CA GLN A 73 20.19 -9.93 14.11
C GLN A 73 21.37 -9.95 13.12
N ILE A 74 21.16 -9.50 11.89
CA ILE A 74 22.22 -9.36 10.89
C ILE A 74 23.22 -8.28 11.34
N ASP A 75 22.74 -7.14 11.82
CA ASP A 75 23.60 -6.07 12.34
C ASP A 75 24.45 -6.55 13.53
N GLN A 76 23.91 -7.41 14.39
CA GLN A 76 24.68 -8.03 15.48
C GLN A 76 25.81 -8.93 14.96
N GLN A 77 25.59 -9.70 13.89
CA GLN A 77 26.64 -10.51 13.26
C GLN A 77 27.72 -9.66 12.61
N ILE A 78 27.35 -8.53 11.98
CA ILE A 78 28.30 -7.58 11.37
C ILE A 78 29.22 -6.96 12.43
N ASN A 79 28.70 -6.66 13.62
CA ASN A 79 29.44 -6.01 14.71
C ASN A 79 30.15 -7.00 15.65
N ALA A 80 30.03 -8.31 15.43
CA ALA A 80 30.68 -9.32 16.25
C ALA A 80 32.19 -9.35 16.01
N THR A 81 32.97 -9.68 17.06
CA THR A 81 34.44 -9.81 16.97
C THR A 81 34.89 -10.91 16.01
N LYS A 82 34.04 -11.92 15.78
CA LYS A 82 34.26 -12.99 14.81
C LYS A 82 32.96 -13.24 14.07
N LEU A 83 33.05 -13.32 12.75
CA LEU A 83 31.92 -13.72 11.92
C LEU A 83 31.60 -15.20 12.11
N ASP A 84 30.34 -15.49 12.45
CA ASP A 84 29.75 -16.82 12.31
C ASP A 84 29.04 -16.89 10.96
N GLN A 85 29.74 -17.45 9.97
CA GLN A 85 29.23 -17.52 8.60
C GLN A 85 27.92 -18.33 8.52
N SER A 86 27.82 -19.44 9.25
CA SER A 86 26.62 -20.29 9.22
C SER A 86 25.42 -19.56 9.81
N ALA A 87 25.62 -18.81 10.90
CA ALA A 87 24.55 -18.01 11.49
C ALA A 87 24.12 -16.86 10.57
N LEU A 88 25.05 -16.22 9.86
CA LEU A 88 24.72 -15.18 8.88
C LEU A 88 23.94 -15.75 7.69
N ASP A 89 24.37 -16.88 7.13
CA ASP A 89 23.70 -17.52 6.00
C ASP A 89 22.24 -17.88 6.36
N ASP A 90 22.01 -18.45 7.55
CA ASP A 90 20.68 -18.75 8.07
C ASP A 90 19.78 -17.50 8.19
N LEU A 91 20.34 -16.36 8.60
CA LEU A 91 19.60 -15.10 8.71
C LEU A 91 19.23 -14.54 7.33
N VAL A 92 20.15 -14.63 6.37
CA VAL A 92 19.91 -14.22 4.98
C VAL A 92 18.81 -15.08 4.34
N ASP A 93 18.85 -16.41 4.54
CA ASP A 93 17.84 -17.32 4.02
C ASP A 93 16.45 -17.04 4.61
N LYS A 94 16.38 -16.77 5.92
CA LYS A 94 15.12 -16.34 6.58
C LYS A 94 14.60 -15.03 5.98
N LYS A 95 15.49 -14.05 5.76
CA LYS A 95 15.12 -12.77 5.16
C LYS A 95 14.62 -12.94 3.73
N ALA A 96 15.29 -13.73 2.91
CA ALA A 96 14.86 -14.05 1.55
C ALA A 96 13.47 -14.72 1.53
N LYS A 97 13.24 -15.69 2.40
CA LYS A 97 11.94 -16.38 2.54
C LYS A 97 10.82 -15.44 3.00
N LEU A 98 11.12 -14.53 3.92
CA LEU A 98 10.17 -13.52 4.41
C LEU A 98 9.77 -12.55 3.28
N ILE A 99 10.75 -12.06 2.51
CA ILE A 99 10.51 -11.21 1.32
C ILE A 99 9.66 -11.96 0.29
N GLY A 100 9.99 -13.22 -0.01
CA GLY A 100 9.22 -14.04 -0.94
C GLY A 100 7.76 -14.20 -0.52
N SER A 101 7.51 -14.41 0.78
CA SER A 101 6.15 -14.49 1.34
C SER A 101 5.38 -13.17 1.20
N MET A 102 6.05 -12.03 1.44
CA MET A 102 5.46 -10.70 1.24
C MET A 102 5.11 -10.43 -0.22
N ILE A 103 5.99 -10.80 -1.16
CA ILE A 103 5.72 -10.66 -2.60
C ILE A 103 4.47 -11.47 -2.98
N LYS A 104 4.38 -12.73 -2.54
CA LYS A 104 3.19 -13.58 -2.78
C LYS A 104 1.92 -12.92 -2.23
N SER A 105 1.95 -12.39 -1.01
CA SER A 105 0.80 -11.70 -0.41
C SER A 105 0.36 -10.48 -1.23
N LYS A 106 1.31 -9.66 -1.69
CA LYS A 106 1.02 -8.50 -2.56
C LYS A 106 0.43 -8.92 -3.91
N ILE A 107 0.93 -9.99 -4.53
CA ILE A 107 0.37 -10.51 -5.78
C ILE A 107 -1.08 -10.98 -5.57
N MET A 108 -1.33 -11.75 -4.52
CA MET A 108 -2.68 -12.22 -4.20
C MET A 108 -3.66 -11.06 -3.97
N THR A 109 -3.22 -10.02 -3.26
CA THR A 109 -4.05 -8.82 -3.04
C THR A 109 -4.34 -8.08 -4.34
N LYS A 110 -3.34 -7.92 -5.21
CA LYS A 110 -3.55 -7.35 -6.55
C LYS A 110 -4.56 -8.17 -7.34
N MET A 111 -4.49 -9.50 -7.32
CA MET A 111 -5.46 -10.38 -7.99
C MET A 111 -6.88 -10.20 -7.45
N GLN A 112 -7.05 -10.13 -6.12
CA GLN A 112 -8.34 -9.89 -5.48
C GLN A 112 -8.93 -8.54 -5.89
N ILE A 113 -8.12 -7.48 -5.89
CA ILE A 113 -8.54 -6.15 -6.36
C ILE A 113 -8.95 -6.21 -7.84
N TYR A 114 -8.13 -6.86 -8.67
CA TYR A 114 -8.40 -7.01 -10.10
C TYR A 114 -9.74 -7.68 -10.38
N ALA A 115 -10.13 -8.66 -9.55
CA ALA A 115 -11.41 -9.37 -9.69
C ALA A 115 -12.64 -8.47 -9.42
N VAL A 116 -12.48 -7.37 -8.69
CA VAL A 116 -13.55 -6.42 -8.36
C VAL A 116 -13.76 -5.36 -9.45
N LEU A 117 -12.80 -5.20 -10.36
CA LEU A 117 -12.82 -4.18 -11.41
C LEU A 117 -13.58 -4.61 -12.66
N SER A 118 -14.20 -3.63 -13.32
CA SER A 118 -14.78 -3.77 -14.66
C SER A 118 -13.69 -3.97 -15.73
N ALA A 119 -14.08 -4.36 -16.94
CA ALA A 119 -13.14 -4.54 -18.06
C ALA A 119 -12.37 -3.24 -18.39
N ASP A 120 -13.06 -2.11 -18.40
CA ASP A 120 -12.44 -0.80 -18.68
C ASP A 120 -11.48 -0.40 -17.56
N GLN A 121 -11.90 -0.56 -16.29
CA GLN A 121 -11.05 -0.25 -15.14
C GLN A 121 -9.79 -1.15 -15.07
N LYS A 122 -9.90 -2.41 -15.50
CA LYS A 122 -8.74 -3.31 -15.63
C LYS A 122 -7.74 -2.80 -16.65
N THR A 123 -8.23 -2.38 -17.80
CA THR A 123 -7.42 -1.80 -18.88
C THR A 123 -6.70 -0.53 -18.42
N ASP A 124 -7.43 0.36 -17.73
CA ASP A 124 -6.87 1.58 -17.15
C ASP A 124 -5.77 1.27 -16.12
N LEU A 125 -6.03 0.31 -15.23
CA LEU A 125 -5.05 -0.10 -14.22
C LEU A 125 -3.78 -0.70 -14.87
N GLN A 126 -3.92 -1.53 -15.90
CA GLN A 126 -2.77 -2.07 -16.66
C GLN A 126 -1.93 -0.97 -17.29
N ASN A 127 -2.59 0.03 -17.89
CA ASN A 127 -1.90 1.17 -18.48
C ASN A 127 -1.14 1.99 -17.43
N MET A 128 -1.72 2.17 -16.24
CA MET A 128 -1.04 2.83 -15.12
C MET A 128 0.17 2.03 -14.63
N MET A 129 0.03 0.70 -14.52
CA MET A 129 1.13 -0.19 -14.13
C MET A 129 2.28 -0.15 -15.13
N LYS A 130 1.99 -0.22 -16.42
CA LYS A 130 3.00 -0.13 -17.48
C LYS A 130 3.76 1.21 -17.43
N LYS A 131 3.03 2.32 -17.26
CA LYS A 131 3.66 3.65 -17.08
C LYS A 131 4.54 3.71 -15.85
N LEU A 132 4.18 3.03 -14.76
CA LEU A 132 5.01 2.96 -13.56
C LEU A 132 6.29 2.14 -13.84
N GLU A 133 6.18 1.01 -14.52
CA GLU A 133 7.33 0.19 -14.93
C GLU A 133 8.29 0.98 -15.81
N ASP A 134 7.79 1.70 -16.81
CA ASP A 134 8.60 2.56 -17.68
C ASP A 134 9.34 3.64 -16.88
N LYS A 135 8.67 4.26 -15.90
CA LYS A 135 9.29 5.25 -15.01
C LYS A 135 10.38 4.64 -14.13
N ILE A 136 10.15 3.44 -13.60
CA ILE A 136 11.14 2.72 -12.79
C ILE A 136 12.34 2.36 -13.66
N ALA A 137 12.13 1.83 -14.86
CA ALA A 137 13.18 1.49 -15.81
C ALA A 137 14.00 2.72 -16.22
N ALA A 138 13.34 3.85 -16.50
CA ALA A 138 14.00 5.11 -16.81
C ALA A 138 14.83 5.62 -15.62
N LYS A 139 14.29 5.55 -14.40
CA LYS A 139 15.02 5.94 -13.18
C LYS A 139 16.25 5.05 -12.97
N PHE A 140 16.08 3.73 -13.10
CA PHE A 140 17.19 2.78 -13.02
C PHE A 140 18.28 3.13 -14.04
N LYS A 141 17.90 3.36 -15.32
CA LYS A 141 18.84 3.79 -16.36
C LYS A 141 19.57 5.08 -15.98
N SER A 142 18.86 6.08 -15.47
CA SER A 142 19.49 7.36 -15.07
C SER A 142 20.49 7.22 -13.93
N CYS A 143 20.29 6.26 -13.01
CA CYS A 143 21.24 5.98 -11.93
C CYS A 143 22.53 5.30 -12.40
N HIS A 144 22.54 4.74 -13.63
CA HIS A 144 23.67 4.00 -14.21
C HIS A 144 24.25 4.66 -15.48
N GLN A 145 23.85 5.90 -15.77
CA GLN A 145 24.36 6.68 -16.91
C GLN A 145 25.53 7.60 -16.55
N ASN A 146 25.90 7.69 -15.27
CA ASN A 146 27.03 8.49 -14.77
C ASN A 146 28.19 7.61 -14.24
N ASP A 147 28.17 6.30 -14.53
CA ASP A 147 29.28 5.37 -14.33
C ASP A 147 29.96 5.09 -15.67
#